data_AF-A0A8T7MHA6-F1
#
_entry.id   AF-A0A8T7MHA6-F1
#
_cell.length_a   1.000
_cell.length_b   1.000
_cell.length_c   1.000
_cell.angle_alpha   90.00
_cell.angle_beta   90.00
_cell.angle_gamma   90.00
#
_symmetry.space_group_name_H-M   'P 1'
#
loop_
_entity.id
_entity.type
_entity.pdbx_description
1 polymer ?
#
loop_
_entity_poly.entity_id
_entity_poly.type
_entity_poly.pdbx_seq_one_letter_code
_entity_poly.pdbx_strand_id
1 'polypeptide(L)'
;MPTLKLRLSRKRQVYNAEAALGDAPIQAGIYAVWLTWIAIGVIVVTLLSVFTVFSGDKAMTAALARADHSSTNPASEQARLAIVKEGQALFTANCQLCHQSGGYQATGIGPRLDRSANSKDMSYIFRIVRWGFNPMPAFSTTTLDDQKLYKITVYLEFIHANPQSALPK
;
A
#
# COMPACT_ATOMS: atom_id res chain seq x y z
N MET A 1 89.05 -23.38 -64.36
CA MET A 1 87.90 -22.63 -63.83
C MET A 1 86.72 -23.57 -63.55
N PRO A 2 86.50 -24.01 -62.29
CA PRO A 2 85.20 -24.60 -61.91
C PRO A 2 84.81 -24.31 -60.43
N THR A 3 84.01 -23.28 -60.10
CA THR A 3 83.53 -23.09 -58.71
C THR A 3 82.16 -22.40 -58.56
N LEU A 4 81.22 -22.55 -59.50
CA LEU A 4 79.88 -21.95 -59.33
C LEU A 4 78.85 -22.82 -58.60
N LYS A 5 79.10 -24.12 -58.39
CA LYS A 5 78.09 -25.05 -57.83
C LYS A 5 78.02 -25.14 -56.30
N LEU A 6 79.00 -24.59 -55.57
CA LEU A 6 79.01 -24.65 -54.09
C LEU A 6 78.21 -23.53 -53.41
N ARG A 7 77.84 -22.45 -54.12
CA ARG A 7 77.09 -21.32 -53.55
C ARG A 7 75.58 -21.55 -53.45
N LEU A 8 75.01 -22.49 -54.21
CA LEU A 8 73.56 -22.72 -54.23
C LEU A 8 73.07 -23.64 -53.10
N SER A 9 73.93 -24.53 -52.58
CA SER A 9 73.56 -25.42 -51.45
C SER A 9 73.40 -24.65 -50.13
N ARG A 10 74.30 -23.69 -49.87
CA ARG A 10 74.24 -22.87 -48.65
C ARG A 10 73.01 -21.95 -48.60
N LYS A 11 72.53 -21.44 -49.75
CA LYS A 11 71.32 -20.61 -49.79
C LYS A 11 70.05 -21.39 -49.44
N ARG A 12 69.97 -22.68 -49.79
CA ARG A 12 68.77 -23.50 -49.49
C ARG A 12 68.64 -23.86 -48.00
N GLN A 13 69.74 -23.93 -47.26
CA GLN A 13 69.68 -24.20 -45.82
C GLN A 13 69.24 -22.98 -44.99
N VAL A 14 69.47 -21.76 -45.47
CA VAL A 14 69.03 -20.55 -44.76
C VAL A 14 67.51 -20.38 -44.85
N TYR A 15 66.90 -20.62 -46.03
CA TYR A 15 65.45 -20.47 -46.22
C TYR A 15 64.59 -21.49 -45.47
N ASN A 16 65.14 -22.64 -45.06
CA ASN A 16 64.38 -23.66 -44.33
C ASN A 16 64.35 -23.43 -42.81
N ALA A 17 65.13 -22.49 -42.28
CA ALA A 17 65.18 -22.19 -40.85
C ALA A 17 64.12 -21.15 -40.42
N GLU A 18 63.49 -20.45 -41.37
CA GLU A 18 62.51 -19.38 -41.11
C GLU A 18 61.06 -19.88 -41.07
N ALA A 19 60.82 -21.18 -41.29
CA ALA A 19 59.50 -21.80 -41.32
C ALA A 19 59.08 -22.47 -39.99
N ALA A 20 59.62 -22.02 -38.85
CA ALA A 20 59.37 -22.64 -37.55
C ALA A 20 59.01 -21.67 -36.41
N LEU A 21 58.47 -20.49 -36.72
CA LEU A 21 57.73 -19.67 -35.75
C LEU A 21 56.45 -19.11 -36.40
N GLY A 22 55.63 -20.00 -36.93
CA GLY A 22 54.24 -19.72 -37.24
C GLY A 22 53.38 -19.79 -35.99
N ASP A 23 52.56 -18.77 -35.80
CA ASP A 23 51.19 -18.88 -35.31
C ASP A 23 50.97 -19.12 -33.80
N ALA A 24 51.32 -18.14 -32.96
CA ALA A 24 50.52 -17.91 -31.75
C ALA A 24 50.45 -16.44 -31.29
N PRO A 25 49.78 -15.51 -32.02
CA PRO A 25 49.51 -14.22 -31.39
C PRO A 25 48.20 -13.49 -31.78
N ILE A 26 47.00 -14.10 -31.97
CA ILE A 26 45.77 -13.27 -32.21
C ILE A 26 44.45 -13.85 -31.62
N GLN A 27 44.27 -15.17 -31.47
CA GLN A 27 42.98 -15.74 -31.05
C GLN A 27 42.52 -15.36 -29.62
N ALA A 28 43.41 -15.29 -28.63
CA ALA A 28 43.01 -15.12 -27.22
C ALA A 28 42.37 -13.76 -26.90
N GLY A 29 42.77 -12.69 -27.59
CA GLY A 29 42.23 -11.34 -27.37
C GLY A 29 40.82 -11.15 -27.95
N ILE A 30 40.52 -11.82 -29.07
CA ILE A 30 39.22 -11.73 -29.72
C ILE A 30 38.15 -12.40 -28.83
N TYR A 31 38.40 -13.63 -28.35
CA TYR A 31 37.45 -14.32 -27.47
C TYR A 31 37.18 -13.58 -26.16
N ALA A 32 38.17 -12.90 -25.58
CA ALA A 32 37.98 -12.09 -24.38
C ALA A 32 37.01 -10.91 -24.62
N VAL A 33 37.09 -10.25 -25.78
CA VAL A 33 36.16 -9.17 -26.16
C VAL A 33 34.76 -9.71 -26.45
N TRP A 34 34.64 -10.86 -27.12
CA TRP A 34 33.33 -11.46 -27.37
C TRP A 34 32.63 -11.89 -26.07
N LEU A 35 33.36 -12.43 -25.09
CA LEU A 35 32.80 -12.85 -23.80
C LEU A 35 32.33 -11.66 -22.94
N THR A 36 33.02 -10.51 -22.99
CA THR A 36 32.58 -9.32 -22.27
C THR A 36 31.30 -8.73 -22.85
N TRP A 37 31.15 -8.68 -24.18
CA TRP A 37 29.92 -8.22 -24.82
C TRP A 37 28.72 -9.14 -24.55
N ILE A 38 28.92 -10.47 -24.50
CA ILE A 38 27.86 -11.42 -24.14
C ILE A 38 27.41 -11.20 -22.69
N ALA A 39 28.34 -11.03 -21.75
CA ALA A 39 28.01 -10.78 -20.35
C ALA A 39 27.21 -9.48 -20.17
N ILE A 40 27.61 -8.40 -20.87
CA ILE A 40 26.87 -7.13 -20.87
C ILE A 40 25.46 -7.33 -21.44
N GLY A 41 25.31 -8.06 -22.55
CA GLY A 41 23.99 -8.35 -23.14
C GLY A 41 23.06 -9.09 -22.18
N VAL A 42 23.56 -10.11 -21.48
CA VAL A 42 22.78 -10.87 -20.48
C VAL A 42 22.36 -9.97 -19.31
N ILE A 43 23.25 -9.12 -18.81
CA ILE A 43 22.94 -8.16 -17.74
C ILE A 43 21.87 -7.17 -18.20
N VAL A 44 21.98 -6.62 -19.41
CA VAL A 44 20.99 -5.68 -19.94
C VAL A 44 19.61 -6.34 -20.10
N VAL A 45 19.55 -7.57 -20.65
CA VAL A 45 18.29 -8.31 -20.82
C VAL A 45 17.63 -8.64 -19.49
N THR A 46 18.43 -9.06 -18.50
CA THR A 46 17.91 -9.35 -17.15
C THR A 46 17.43 -8.10 -16.44
N LEU A 47 18.15 -6.97 -16.55
CA LEU A 47 17.72 -5.70 -15.99
C LEU A 47 16.43 -5.17 -16.65
N LEU A 48 16.30 -5.28 -17.98
CA LEU A 48 15.06 -4.92 -18.69
C LEU A 48 13.88 -5.79 -18.24
N SER A 49 14.10 -7.09 -18.05
CA SER A 49 13.06 -8.01 -17.59
C SER A 49 12.55 -7.63 -16.19
N VAL A 50 13.46 -7.31 -15.27
CA VAL A 50 13.12 -6.84 -13.91
C VAL A 50 12.40 -5.49 -13.96
N PHE A 51 12.81 -4.58 -14.84
CA PHE A 51 12.17 -3.27 -14.99
C PHE A 51 10.70 -3.34 -15.43
N THR A 52 10.36 -4.30 -16.30
CA THR A 52 8.96 -4.50 -16.71
C THR A 52 8.05 -5.02 -15.59
N VAL A 53 8.60 -5.80 -14.65
CA VAL A 53 7.85 -6.31 -13.48
C VAL A 53 7.68 -5.23 -12.40
N PHE A 54 8.61 -4.27 -12.31
CA PHE A 54 8.52 -3.13 -11.37
C PHE A 54 7.71 -1.94 -11.91
N SER A 55 7.40 -1.92 -13.20
CA SER A 55 6.52 -0.91 -13.80
C SER A 55 5.07 -1.22 -13.40
N GLY A 56 4.68 -0.75 -12.21
CA GLY A 56 3.43 -1.08 -11.53
C GLY A 56 2.23 -1.23 -12.47
N ASP A 57 1.56 -2.38 -12.37
CA ASP A 57 0.40 -2.71 -13.17
C ASP A 57 -0.69 -1.64 -13.02
N LYS A 58 -1.22 -1.19 -14.15
CA LYS A 58 -2.38 -0.28 -14.24
C LYS A 58 -3.60 -0.77 -13.41
N ALA A 59 -3.61 -2.05 -13.06
CA ALA A 59 -4.58 -2.66 -12.16
C ALA A 59 -4.53 -2.08 -10.73
N MET A 60 -3.33 -1.79 -10.20
CA MET A 60 -3.17 -1.26 -8.84
C MET A 60 -3.64 0.20 -8.75
N THR A 61 -3.33 1.03 -9.76
CA THR A 61 -3.83 2.41 -9.82
C THR A 61 -5.35 2.46 -10.00
N ALA A 62 -5.92 1.56 -10.80
CA ALA A 62 -7.36 1.43 -10.93
C ALA A 62 -8.05 0.89 -9.66
N ALA A 63 -7.37 0.10 -8.84
CA ALA A 63 -7.88 -0.36 -7.54
C ALA A 63 -7.91 0.79 -6.51
N LEU A 64 -6.84 1.59 -6.45
CA LEU A 64 -6.78 2.77 -5.59
C LEU A 64 -7.81 3.83 -6.00
N ALA A 65 -8.02 4.06 -7.31
CA ALA A 65 -9.05 4.98 -7.80
C ALA A 65 -10.49 4.53 -7.48
N ARG A 66 -10.76 3.21 -7.47
CA ARG A 66 -12.09 2.68 -7.07
C ARG A 66 -12.33 2.79 -5.57
N ALA A 67 -11.29 2.66 -4.74
CA ALA A 67 -11.40 2.86 -3.30
C ALA A 67 -11.81 4.30 -2.95
N ASP A 68 -11.27 5.28 -3.68
CA ASP A 68 -11.63 6.70 -3.52
C ASP A 68 -13.06 6.99 -4.02
N HIS A 69 -13.46 6.38 -5.15
CA HIS A 69 -14.80 6.57 -5.70
C HIS A 69 -15.94 5.87 -4.93
N SER A 70 -15.66 4.76 -4.24
CA SER A 70 -16.65 4.10 -3.38
C SER A 70 -17.03 4.96 -2.16
N SER A 71 -16.18 5.91 -1.77
CA SER A 71 -16.43 6.87 -0.68
C SER A 71 -17.11 8.16 -1.14
N THR A 72 -17.30 8.39 -2.44
CA THR A 72 -17.69 9.70 -2.98
C THR A 72 -18.96 9.71 -3.83
N ASN A 73 -19.74 8.62 -3.87
CA ASN A 73 -21.07 8.69 -4.48
C ASN A 73 -21.96 9.63 -3.62
N PRO A 74 -22.40 10.78 -4.16
CA PRO A 74 -23.19 11.74 -3.38
C PRO A 74 -24.47 11.13 -2.80
N ALA A 75 -25.08 10.16 -3.51
CA ALA A 75 -26.27 9.46 -3.02
C ALA A 75 -25.99 8.58 -1.79
N SER A 76 -24.83 7.91 -1.73
CA SER A 76 -24.45 7.10 -0.56
C SER A 76 -24.00 7.98 0.61
N GLU A 77 -23.36 9.11 0.32
CA GLU A 77 -23.03 10.12 1.34
C GLU A 77 -24.29 10.70 1.97
N GLN A 78 -25.26 11.11 1.15
CA GLN A 78 -26.54 11.65 1.62
C GLN A 78 -27.33 10.64 2.45
N ALA A 79 -27.35 9.36 2.02
CA ALA A 79 -27.94 8.29 2.80
C ALA A 79 -27.25 8.11 4.17
N ARG A 80 -25.90 8.17 4.21
CA ARG A 80 -25.15 8.08 5.48
C ARG A 80 -25.44 9.27 6.39
N LEU A 81 -25.51 10.49 5.85
CA LEU A 81 -25.86 11.69 6.62
C LEU A 81 -27.29 11.65 7.18
N ALA A 82 -28.23 11.04 6.45
CA ALA A 82 -29.58 10.80 6.97
C ALA A 82 -29.54 9.89 8.20
N ILE A 83 -28.77 8.81 8.16
CA ILE A 83 -28.55 7.90 9.29
C ILE A 83 -27.91 8.63 10.47
N VAL A 84 -26.89 9.46 10.23
CA VAL A 84 -26.24 10.29 11.26
C VAL A 84 -27.26 11.21 11.94
N LYS A 85 -28.12 11.87 11.16
CA LYS A 85 -29.14 12.80 11.68
C LYS A 85 -30.19 12.08 12.54
N GLU A 86 -30.64 10.91 12.12
CA GLU A 86 -31.53 10.06 12.92
C GLU A 86 -30.84 9.57 14.20
N GLY A 87 -29.57 9.17 14.10
CA GLY A 87 -28.73 8.81 15.25
C GLY A 87 -28.57 9.92 16.27
N GLN A 88 -28.38 11.17 15.79
CA GLN A 88 -28.31 12.35 16.65
C GLN A 88 -29.62 12.57 17.42
N ALA A 89 -30.76 12.47 16.74
CA ALA A 89 -32.07 12.64 17.40
C ALA A 89 -32.30 11.56 18.47
N LEU A 90 -31.94 10.30 18.17
CA LEU A 90 -32.01 9.21 19.13
C LEU A 90 -31.06 9.41 20.31
N PHE A 91 -29.84 9.92 20.07
CA PHE A 91 -28.88 10.26 21.11
C PHE A 91 -29.43 11.36 22.03
N THR A 92 -29.99 12.42 21.47
CA THR A 92 -30.62 13.51 22.24
C THR A 92 -31.76 12.99 23.12
N ALA A 93 -32.58 12.08 22.60
CA ALA A 93 -33.72 11.53 23.35
C ALA A 93 -33.31 10.56 24.48
N ASN A 94 -32.21 9.82 24.34
CA ASN A 94 -31.89 8.69 25.23
C ASN A 94 -30.59 8.86 26.03
N CYS A 95 -29.62 9.62 25.54
CA CYS A 95 -28.24 9.60 26.04
C CYS A 95 -27.76 10.97 26.54
N GLN A 96 -28.28 12.06 25.95
CA GLN A 96 -27.80 13.42 26.20
C GLN A 96 -27.96 13.87 27.66
N LEU A 97 -28.92 13.31 28.40
CA LEU A 97 -29.10 13.64 29.82
C LEU A 97 -27.81 13.44 30.64
N CYS A 98 -27.04 12.39 30.35
CA CYS A 98 -25.80 12.08 31.05
C CYS A 98 -24.56 12.44 30.20
N HIS A 99 -24.61 12.15 28.90
CA HIS A 99 -23.52 12.36 27.93
C HIS A 99 -23.70 13.67 27.16
N GLN A 100 -23.93 14.75 27.90
CA GLN A 100 -24.29 16.11 27.44
C GLN A 100 -23.50 16.64 26.22
N SER A 101 -23.97 17.77 25.69
CA SER A 101 -23.32 18.45 24.55
C SER A 101 -23.12 17.50 23.36
N GLY A 102 -24.12 16.66 23.07
CA GLY A 102 -24.06 15.72 21.96
C GLY A 102 -23.01 14.62 22.08
N GLY A 103 -22.45 14.38 23.27
CA GLY A 103 -21.38 13.40 23.52
C GLY A 103 -19.97 14.01 23.58
N TYR A 104 -19.83 15.32 23.52
CA TYR A 104 -18.51 15.99 23.45
C TYR A 104 -17.90 16.35 24.78
N GLN A 105 -18.73 16.46 25.80
CA GLN A 105 -18.33 16.93 27.11
C GLN A 105 -18.44 15.79 28.11
N ALA A 106 -17.40 15.66 28.93
CA ALA A 106 -17.50 14.82 30.11
C ALA A 106 -18.27 15.62 31.15
N THR A 107 -19.28 14.99 31.74
CA THR A 107 -20.01 15.56 32.87
C THR A 107 -19.60 14.83 34.14
N GLY A 108 -20.05 15.33 35.29
CA GLY A 108 -19.95 14.57 36.54
C GLY A 108 -20.79 13.28 36.55
N ILE A 109 -21.63 13.06 35.53
CA ILE A 109 -22.58 11.93 35.45
C ILE A 109 -22.12 10.89 34.42
N GLY A 110 -21.68 11.34 33.25
CA GLY A 110 -21.27 10.47 32.13
C GLY A 110 -20.03 10.99 31.43
N PRO A 111 -19.15 10.09 30.93
CA PRO A 111 -17.96 10.50 30.20
C PRO A 111 -18.31 11.13 28.85
N ARG A 112 -17.35 11.88 28.31
CA ARG A 112 -17.37 12.26 26.89
C ARG A 112 -17.23 11.03 26.00
N LEU A 113 -17.90 11.04 24.87
CA LEU A 113 -17.95 9.94 23.92
C LEU A 113 -17.16 10.25 22.64
N ASP A 114 -17.10 11.51 22.19
CA ASP A 114 -16.42 11.95 20.97
C ASP A 114 -14.93 11.55 20.88
N ARG A 115 -14.23 11.49 22.03
CA ARG A 115 -12.80 11.14 22.11
C ARG A 115 -12.52 9.84 22.84
N SER A 116 -13.55 9.05 23.11
CA SER A 116 -13.36 7.73 23.71
C SER A 116 -12.71 6.80 22.67
N ALA A 117 -11.67 6.06 23.06
CA ALA A 117 -11.07 5.04 22.19
C ALA A 117 -12.11 4.00 21.71
N ASN A 118 -13.16 3.79 22.51
CA ASN A 118 -14.20 2.81 22.23
C ASN A 118 -15.40 3.37 21.44
N SER A 119 -15.41 4.66 21.11
CA SER A 119 -16.56 5.28 20.39
C SER A 119 -16.72 4.84 18.94
N LYS A 120 -15.72 4.16 18.37
CA LYS A 120 -15.79 3.49 17.07
C LYS A 120 -16.07 1.99 17.18
N ASP A 121 -16.01 1.43 18.39
CA ASP A 121 -16.24 0.02 18.62
C ASP A 121 -17.74 -0.22 18.86
N MET A 122 -18.44 -0.53 17.78
CA MET A 122 -19.88 -0.80 17.81
C MET A 122 -20.23 -1.94 18.78
N SER A 123 -19.44 -3.01 18.82
CA SER A 123 -19.69 -4.16 19.71
C SER A 123 -19.54 -3.77 21.18
N TYR A 124 -18.52 -2.96 21.49
CA TYR A 124 -18.35 -2.40 22.81
C TYR A 124 -19.54 -1.52 23.21
N ILE A 125 -19.96 -0.61 22.33
CA ILE A 125 -21.08 0.29 22.61
C ILE A 125 -22.38 -0.50 22.84
N PHE A 126 -22.67 -1.48 21.98
CA PHE A 126 -23.82 -2.35 22.15
C PHE A 126 -23.79 -3.06 23.49
N ARG A 127 -22.65 -3.62 23.88
CA ARG A 127 -22.51 -4.28 25.18
C ARG A 127 -22.79 -3.32 26.33
N ILE A 128 -22.18 -2.14 26.36
CA ILE A 128 -22.35 -1.18 27.46
C ILE A 128 -23.79 -0.66 27.53
N VAL A 129 -24.43 -0.39 26.40
CA VAL A 129 -25.82 0.10 26.37
C VAL A 129 -26.80 -1.00 26.79
N ARG A 130 -26.56 -2.25 26.40
CA ARG A 130 -27.47 -3.37 26.73
C ARG A 130 -27.33 -3.86 28.16
N TRP A 131 -26.12 -3.83 28.73
CA TRP A 131 -25.84 -4.39 30.05
C TRP A 131 -25.61 -3.34 31.14
N GLY A 132 -25.48 -2.06 30.75
CA GLY A 132 -25.09 -0.99 31.66
C GLY A 132 -23.61 -1.08 32.06
N PHE A 133 -23.09 0.00 32.64
CA PHE A 133 -21.74 0.04 33.20
C PHE A 133 -21.59 1.17 34.23
N ASN A 134 -21.11 0.86 35.42
CA ASN A 134 -21.08 1.80 36.55
C ASN A 134 -22.50 2.41 36.78
N PRO A 135 -22.75 3.72 36.99
CA PRO A 135 -24.12 4.22 37.17
C PRO A 135 -24.90 4.31 35.85
N MET A 136 -24.33 3.94 34.70
CA MET A 136 -25.04 3.97 33.42
C MET A 136 -26.07 2.82 33.37
N PRO A 137 -27.37 3.12 33.22
CA PRO A 137 -28.41 2.09 33.19
C PRO A 137 -28.36 1.27 31.90
N ALA A 138 -28.90 0.05 31.96
CA ALA A 138 -29.12 -0.79 30.80
C ALA A 138 -30.37 -0.34 30.01
N PHE A 139 -30.28 -0.38 28.67
CA PHE A 139 -31.37 -0.07 27.75
C PHE A 139 -31.80 -1.35 27.02
N SER A 140 -33.05 -1.77 27.24
CA SER A 140 -33.62 -2.95 26.58
C SER A 140 -33.91 -2.69 25.10
N THR A 141 -34.08 -3.77 24.34
CA THR A 141 -34.49 -3.71 22.92
C THR A 141 -35.89 -3.16 22.73
N THR A 142 -36.72 -3.14 23.78
CA THR A 142 -38.07 -2.54 23.75
C THR A 142 -38.00 -1.02 23.72
N THR A 143 -37.13 -0.41 24.53
CA THR A 143 -36.96 1.05 24.58
C THR A 143 -36.11 1.54 23.40
N LEU A 144 -35.01 0.84 23.14
CA LEU A 144 -34.05 1.18 22.10
C LEU A 144 -33.70 -0.10 21.34
N ASP A 145 -34.38 -0.40 20.24
CA ASP A 145 -34.05 -1.57 19.41
C ASP A 145 -32.64 -1.47 18.79
N ASP A 146 -32.15 -2.57 18.22
CA ASP A 146 -30.79 -2.65 17.67
C ASP A 146 -30.58 -1.73 16.46
N GLN A 147 -31.62 -1.46 15.68
CA GLN A 147 -31.50 -0.53 14.55
C GLN A 147 -31.34 0.91 15.02
N LYS A 148 -32.07 1.32 16.05
CA LYS A 148 -31.91 2.64 16.67
C LYS A 148 -30.54 2.77 17.33
N LEU A 149 -30.10 1.73 18.05
CA LEU A 149 -28.78 1.74 18.67
C LEU A 149 -27.66 1.80 17.63
N TYR A 150 -27.79 1.08 16.51
CA TYR A 150 -26.88 1.20 15.38
C TYR A 150 -26.79 2.64 14.82
N LYS A 151 -27.92 3.32 14.65
CA LYS A 151 -27.93 4.72 14.19
C LYS A 151 -27.18 5.63 15.16
N ILE A 152 -27.31 5.40 16.47
CA ILE A 152 -26.53 6.11 17.49
C ILE A 152 -25.04 5.83 17.33
N THR A 153 -24.62 4.58 17.09
CA THR A 153 -23.18 4.29 16.89
C THR A 153 -22.62 4.96 15.64
N VAL A 154 -23.40 5.05 14.56
CA VAL A 154 -23.01 5.80 13.35
C VAL A 154 -22.86 7.30 13.66
N TYR A 155 -23.75 7.86 14.47
CA TYR A 155 -23.61 9.24 14.95
C TYR A 155 -22.35 9.43 15.81
N LEU A 156 -22.06 8.51 16.75
CA LEU A 156 -20.87 8.57 17.60
C LEU A 156 -19.57 8.49 16.78
N GLU A 157 -19.54 7.63 15.76
CA GLU A 157 -18.43 7.55 14.82
C GLU A 157 -18.27 8.86 14.02
N PHE A 158 -19.37 9.44 13.56
CA PHE A 158 -19.37 10.72 12.83
C PHE A 158 -18.79 11.86 13.68
N ILE A 159 -19.20 12.00 14.95
CA ILE A 159 -18.71 13.07 15.82
C ILE A 159 -17.25 12.88 16.25
N HIS A 160 -16.79 11.63 16.33
CA HIS A 160 -15.37 11.33 16.55
C HIS A 160 -14.53 11.80 15.36
N ALA A 161 -14.96 11.48 14.14
CA ALA A 161 -14.27 11.91 12.92
C ALA A 161 -14.38 13.43 12.69
N ASN A 162 -15.46 14.05 13.17
CA ASN A 162 -15.77 15.47 12.94
C ASN A 162 -15.98 16.22 14.26
N PRO A 163 -14.91 16.48 15.04
CA PRO A 163 -15.06 17.03 16.38
C PRO A 163 -15.64 18.45 16.43
N GLN A 164 -15.71 19.15 15.31
CA GLN A 164 -16.31 20.49 15.20
C GLN A 164 -17.82 20.46 14.90
N SER A 165 -18.37 19.30 14.51
CA SER A 165 -19.71 19.19 13.92
C SER A 165 -20.87 19.13 14.92
N ALA A 166 -20.61 18.90 16.21
CA ALA A 166 -21.65 18.98 17.25
C ALA A 166 -21.36 19.98 18.37
N LEU A 167 -20.69 21.07 18.00
CA LEU A 167 -20.83 22.32 18.73
C LEU A 167 -22.31 22.74 18.70
N PRO A 168 -22.91 23.12 19.85
CA PRO A 168 -24.26 23.66 19.86
C PRO A 168 -24.29 24.94 19.00
N LYS A 169 -25.29 25.03 18.10
CA LYS A 169 -25.70 26.31 17.54
C LYS A 169 -26.58 27.04 18.55
#